data_AF-A0A830BB76-F1
#
_entry.id   AF-A0A830BB76-F1
#
_cell.length_a   1.000
_cell.length_b   1.000
_cell.length_c   1.000
_cell.angle_alpha   90.00
_cell.angle_beta   90.00
_cell.angle_gamma   90.00
#
_symmetry.space_group_name_H-M   'P 1'
#
loop_
_entity.id
_entity.type
_entity.pdbx_description
1 polymer ?
#
loop_
_entity_poly.entity_id
_entity_poly.type
_entity_poly.pdbx_seq_one_letter_code
_entity_poly.pdbx_strand_id
1 'polypeptide(L)' 'MNGAVKVRKPPVAADVSVFEFGSVAASADKVTLAGFCPVSEELEPCRWEILPASGSDAPQFRVVF' A
#
# COMPACT_ATOMS: atom_id res chain seq x y z
N MET A 1 12.98 18.83 30.44
CA MET A 1 13.55 18.60 29.09
C MET A 1 12.89 17.37 28.51
N ASN A 2 11.82 17.52 27.72
CA ASN A 2 11.13 16.38 27.11
C ASN A 2 11.67 16.25 25.68
N GLY A 3 12.75 15.49 25.55
CA GLY A 3 13.41 15.25 24.27
C GLY A 3 12.55 14.38 23.36
N ALA A 4 11.94 14.98 22.36
CA ALA A 4 11.34 14.23 21.26
C ALA A 4 12.46 13.48 20.52
N VAL A 5 12.50 12.16 20.66
CA VAL A 5 13.43 11.30 19.92
C VAL A 5 12.93 11.21 18.49
N LYS A 6 13.72 11.74 17.54
CA LYS A 6 13.51 11.48 16.11
C LYS A 6 13.87 10.03 15.83
N VAL A 7 12.89 9.14 15.91
CA VAL A 7 13.04 7.77 15.44
C VAL A 7 13.18 7.83 13.92
N ARG A 8 14.32 7.35 13.40
CA ARG A 8 14.46 7.14 11.96
C ARG A 8 13.49 6.03 11.60
N LYS A 9 12.48 6.33 10.77
CA LYS A 9 11.67 5.29 10.14
C LYS A 9 12.66 4.30 9.50
N PRO A 10 12.60 3.00 9.82
CA PRO A 10 13.41 2.00 9.10
C PRO A 10 13.26 2.25 7.60
N PRO A 11 14.33 2.10 6.80
CA PRO A 11 14.20 2.24 5.35
C PRO A 11 13.06 1.32 4.93
N VAL A 12 12.03 1.90 4.30
CA VAL A 12 10.74 1.30 3.95
C VAL A 12 10.90 0.07 3.03
N ALA A 13 12.13 -0.33 2.70
CA ALA A 13 12.42 -1.37 1.74
C ALA A 13 12.85 -2.72 2.35
N ALA A 14 13.20 -2.80 3.65
CA ALA A 14 13.76 -4.05 4.18
C ALA A 14 12.71 -5.14 4.48
N ASP A 15 11.48 -4.76 4.87
CA ASP A 15 10.46 -5.71 5.36
C ASP A 15 9.05 -5.44 4.81
N VAL A 16 8.93 -4.82 3.64
CA VAL A 16 7.61 -4.53 3.04
C VAL A 16 7.13 -5.69 2.18
N SER A 17 5.98 -6.25 2.53
CA SER A 17 5.34 -7.32 1.75
C SER A 17 4.30 -6.73 0.82
N VAL A 18 4.38 -7.06 -0.48
CA VAL A 18 3.45 -6.56 -1.50
C VAL A 18 2.65 -7.72 -2.08
N PHE A 19 1.32 -7.58 -2.07
CA PHE A 19 0.38 -8.51 -2.70
C PHE A 19 -0.34 -7.81 -3.84
N GLU A 20 -0.24 -8.37 -5.04
CA GLU A 20 -0.86 -7.84 -6.25
C GLU A 20 -1.74 -8.90 -6.90
N PHE A 21 -2.97 -8.52 -7.24
CA PHE A 21 -3.91 -9.42 -7.90
C PHE A 21 -4.91 -8.68 -8.79
N GLY A 22 -5.44 -9.42 -9.76
CA GLY A 22 -6.24 -8.87 -10.84
C GLY A 22 -5.42 -7.98 -11.77
N SER A 23 -6.02 -7.55 -12.87
CA SER A 23 -5.38 -6.66 -13.84
C SER A 23 -6.37 -5.59 -14.28
N VAL A 24 -5.89 -4.35 -14.35
CA VAL A 24 -6.67 -3.23 -14.90
C VAL A 24 -6.93 -3.38 -16.39
N ALA A 25 -6.25 -4.29 -17.09
CA ALA A 25 -6.54 -4.60 -18.49
C ALA A 25 -8.01 -5.05 -18.66
N ALA A 26 -8.53 -5.80 -17.68
CA ALA A 26 -9.90 -6.28 -17.65
C ALA A 26 -10.91 -5.29 -17.04
N SER A 27 -10.46 -4.13 -16.52
CA SER A 27 -11.33 -3.10 -15.94
C SER A 27 -11.52 -1.90 -16.90
N ALA A 28 -12.71 -1.29 -16.84
CA ALA A 28 -13.06 -0.11 -17.64
C ALA A 28 -12.43 1.18 -17.07
N ASP A 29 -12.33 1.27 -15.75
CA ASP A 29 -11.99 2.51 -15.06
C ASP A 29 -10.48 2.80 -15.02
N LYS A 30 -9.63 1.81 -15.36
CA LYS A 30 -8.17 1.91 -15.37
C LYS A 30 -7.60 2.49 -14.06
N VAL A 31 -8.09 1.99 -12.94
CA VAL A 31 -7.63 2.32 -11.59
C VAL A 31 -7.12 1.09 -10.84
N THR A 32 -6.19 1.32 -9.92
CA THR A 32 -5.69 0.35 -8.97
C THR A 32 -6.19 0.72 -7.57
N LEU A 33 -6.81 -0.22 -6.87
CA LEU A 33 -7.09 -0.08 -5.45
C LEU A 33 -5.81 -0.42 -4.66
N ALA A 34 -5.17 0.61 -4.10
CA ALA A 34 -3.98 0.48 -3.27
C ALA A 34 -4.35 0.41 -1.80
N GLY A 35 -3.80 -0.56 -1.08
CA GLY A 35 -4.00 -0.77 0.36
C GLY A 35 -2.68 -0.70 1.12
N PHE A 36 -2.68 -0.08 2.29
CA PHE A 36 -1.59 -0.15 3.26
C PHE A 36 -2.11 -0.64 4.61
N CYS A 37 -1.57 -1.75 5.10
CA CYS A 37 -1.97 -2.38 6.36
C CYS A 37 -0.82 -2.28 7.37
N PRO A 38 -0.88 -1.39 8.37
CA PRO A 38 0.17 -1.30 9.38
C PRO A 38 0.21 -2.59 10.22
N VAL A 39 1.40 -3.17 10.39
CA VAL A 39 1.62 -4.41 11.17
C VAL A 39 1.41 -4.22 12.68
N SER A 40 1.37 -2.97 13.17
CA SER A 40 1.58 -2.65 14.58
C SER A 40 0.35 -2.75 15.50
N GLU A 41 -0.88 -2.80 14.99
CA GLU A 41 -2.08 -2.80 15.85
C GLU A 41 -3.17 -3.70 15.24
N GLU A 42 -3.62 -4.70 16.02
CA GLU A 42 -4.56 -5.77 15.65
C GLU A 42 -5.94 -5.26 15.16
N LEU A 43 -6.22 -3.96 15.34
CA LEU A 43 -7.53 -3.35 15.14
C LEU A 43 -7.55 -2.16 14.17
N GLU A 44 -6.42 -1.74 13.59
CA GLU A 44 -6.46 -0.67 12.59
C GLU A 44 -6.83 -1.23 11.20
N PRO A 45 -7.91 -0.74 10.57
CA PRO A 45 -8.23 -1.17 9.21
C PRO A 45 -7.13 -0.73 8.25
N CYS A 46 -6.86 -1.55 7.24
CA CYS A 46 -6.00 -1.14 6.13
C CYS A 46 -6.51 0.18 5.54
N ARG A 47 -5.59 1.10 5.24
CA ARG A 47 -5.91 2.34 4.54
C ARG A 47 -5.98 2.05 3.06
N TRP A 48 -6.99 2.57 2.38
CA TRP A 48 -7.24 2.34 0.96
C TRP A 48 -7.22 3.65 0.18
N GLU A 49 -6.66 3.60 -1.02
CA GLU A 49 -6.66 4.70 -1.96
C GLU A 49 -6.91 4.18 -3.37
N ILE A 50 -7.72 4.89 -4.15
CA ILE A 50 -7.92 4.59 -5.58
C ILE A 50 -6.91 5.42 -6.35
N LEU A 51 -5.94 4.74 -6.95
CA LEU A 51 -4.89 5.36 -7.74
C LEU A 51 -5.16 5.15 -9.23
N PRO A 52 -4.78 6.09 -10.11
CA PRO A 52 -4.69 5.83 -11.53
C PRO A 52 -3.79 4.62 -11.79
N ALA A 53 -4.18 3.75 -12.73
CA ALA A 53 -3.34 2.65 -13.14
C ALA A 53 -1.98 3.16 -13.65
N SER A 54 -0.90 2.53 -13.18
CA SER A 54 0.46 2.86 -13.62
C SER A 54 0.78 2.37 -15.04
N GLY A 55 -0.09 1.56 -15.64
CA GLY A 55 0.06 1.01 -16.99
C GLY A 55 -1.13 0.15 -17.40
N SER A 56 -1.12 -0.34 -18.65
CA SER A 56 -2.19 -1.18 -19.23
C SER A 56 -2.43 -2.47 -18.47
N ASP A 57 -1.36 -3.03 -17.91
CA ASP A 57 -1.35 -4.32 -17.21
C ASP A 57 -1.10 -4.15 -15.70
N ALA A 58 -1.29 -2.94 -15.18
CA ALA A 58 -1.17 -2.68 -13.74
C ALA A 58 -2.14 -3.59 -12.95
N PRO A 59 -1.80 -3.92 -11.69
CA PRO A 59 -2.68 -4.73 -10.87
C PRO A 59 -3.96 -3.97 -10.56
N GLN A 60 -5.09 -4.68 -10.49
CA GLN A 60 -6.35 -4.07 -10.05
C GLN A 60 -6.34 -3.80 -8.54
N PHE A 61 -5.66 -4.65 -7.77
CA PHE A 61 -5.49 -4.52 -6.33
C PHE A 61 -4.01 -4.64 -5.98
N ARG A 62 -3.52 -3.75 -5.12
CA ARG A 62 -2.15 -3.76 -4.61
C ARG A 62 -2.16 -3.47 -3.12
N VAL A 63 -1.79 -4.44 -2.30
CA VAL A 63 -1.78 -4.31 -0.84
C VAL A 63 -0.35 -4.37 -0.32
N VAL A 64 0.00 -3.45 0.57
CA VAL A 64 1.33 -3.29 1.16
C VAL A 64 1.21 -3.49 2.67
N PHE A 65 2.03 -4.37 3.23
CA PHE A 65 2.17 -4.60 4.67
C PHE A 65 3.52 -4.08 5.15
#